data_AF-L7C916-F1
#
_entry.id   AF-L7C916-F1
#
_cell.length_a   1.000
_cell.length_b   1.000
_cell.length_c   1.000
_cell.angle_alpha   90.00
_cell.angle_beta   90.00
_cell.angle_gamma   90.00
#
_symmetry.space_group_name_H-M   'P 1'
#
loop_
_entity.id
_entity.type
_entity.pdbx_description
1 polymer ?
#
loop_
_entity_poly.entity_id
_entity_poly.type
_entity_poly.pdbx_seq_one_letter_code
_entity_poly.pdbx_strand_id
1 'polypeptide(L)'
;MNRCTLILSFALFGFAVRAQDGAPIPETRMDLRNFAEYQLFVDGNGDGVVDDTEDKRSPEAKQRLASLRKGVRVMKSRKPSDPKSWFFQSAIHGVTDQAIIEAADRDPDMANVQREMFWNRCPHNGEPSADFLVWHRAYLYYFERILREAADDPTLSLPYWNYTGGDLSFPAAFARSEAARGDIIPRNPLWASDREAAFVVGRTGLTAKVTTEAFDNLMAETQMFGPSEDTGFAGGVYDDTPGTMGMIERRPHNDIHVAIGGVIGDDFNGLMAEVRTAAFDPIFWVHHTNIDRIFAIWDATPGRTWGYFPDAAWFAERPWYFHDVDGSIKNEQRIFYLNGKNLNVSYDDVDVAAATLTESPPFDLKQTSVMLATLPKNFQMNEATGDPTSSLEPMCDCCRQKGIEATLSADAATELDLNIVGTAAESQKLMGLTATVERPKRGPQTMLEITFTPPEFAPNVGYEVFLKVGQSKEISVGSLSLFGLKHHAEHSERESKTVTQRLNITKAISDVTDNGGLKVVIKPYSLFSDNGDPAARRGGDIGVTNVAIRVE
;
A
#
# COMPACT_ATOMS: atom_id res chain seq x y z
N MET A 1 43.82 -21.37 47.14
CA MET A 1 42.40 -21.61 47.44
C MET A 1 41.63 -20.33 47.15
N ASN A 2 40.49 -20.49 46.46
CA ASN A 2 39.42 -19.53 46.18
C ASN A 2 39.65 -18.43 45.14
N ARG A 3 39.15 -18.73 43.93
CA ARG A 3 38.71 -17.79 42.89
C ARG A 3 37.44 -17.07 43.38
N CYS A 4 37.40 -15.75 43.31
CA CYS A 4 36.17 -14.96 43.44
C CYS A 4 35.70 -14.55 42.05
N THR A 5 34.62 -15.18 41.60
CA THR A 5 33.82 -14.77 40.45
C THR A 5 32.88 -13.65 40.90
N LEU A 6 33.01 -12.45 40.33
CA LEU A 6 32.05 -11.37 40.50
C LEU A 6 30.93 -11.58 39.48
N ILE A 7 29.71 -11.87 39.96
CA ILE A 7 28.48 -11.83 39.17
C ILE A 7 27.92 -10.42 39.31
N LEU A 8 27.99 -9.61 38.25
CA LEU A 8 27.24 -8.36 38.14
C LEU A 8 25.87 -8.66 37.52
N SER A 9 24.83 -8.68 38.36
CA SER A 9 23.44 -8.64 37.90
C SER A 9 23.11 -7.22 37.43
N PHE A 10 22.93 -7.03 36.13
CA PHE A 10 22.30 -5.82 35.58
C PHE A 10 20.78 -6.00 35.67
N ALA A 11 20.15 -5.30 36.61
CA ALA A 11 18.71 -5.10 36.61
C ALA A 11 18.35 -4.00 35.60
N LEU A 12 17.84 -4.40 34.43
CA LEU A 12 17.16 -3.51 33.50
C LEU A 12 15.81 -3.11 34.12
N PHE A 13 15.69 -1.87 34.57
CA PHE A 13 14.42 -1.26 34.91
C PHE A 13 13.69 -0.90 33.61
N GLY A 14 12.77 -1.76 33.18
CA GLY A 14 11.74 -1.41 32.19
C GLY A 14 10.65 -0.59 32.88
N PHE A 15 10.39 0.62 32.37
CA PHE A 15 9.23 1.43 32.80
C PHE A 15 7.97 0.85 32.17
N ALA A 16 7.15 0.14 32.95
CA ALA A 16 5.81 -0.30 32.55
C ALA A 16 4.78 0.82 32.85
N VAL A 17 4.06 1.27 31.83
CA VAL A 17 2.90 2.17 31.98
C VAL A 17 1.72 1.35 32.53
N ARG A 18 1.06 1.86 33.58
CA ARG A 18 -0.09 1.21 34.25
C ARG A 18 -1.39 1.92 33.89
N ALA A 19 -2.46 1.16 33.67
CA ALA A 19 -3.83 1.69 33.67
C ALA A 19 -4.25 2.10 35.10
N GLN A 20 -5.34 2.88 35.22
CA GLN A 20 -5.86 3.41 36.50
C GLN A 20 -6.11 2.33 37.57
N ASP A 21 -6.22 1.06 37.19
CA ASP A 21 -6.50 -0.06 38.08
C ASP A 21 -5.27 -0.94 38.40
N GLY A 22 -4.06 -0.51 38.02
CA GLY A 22 -2.81 -1.16 38.44
C GLY A 22 -2.49 -2.50 37.76
N ALA A 23 -3.31 -2.97 36.81
CA ALA A 23 -2.96 -4.07 35.93
C ALA A 23 -1.90 -3.61 34.90
N PRO A 24 -0.81 -4.38 34.69
CA PRO A 24 0.06 -4.14 33.54
C PRO A 24 -0.76 -4.31 32.26
N ILE A 25 -0.67 -3.36 31.33
CA ILE A 25 -1.15 -3.55 29.97
C ILE A 25 -0.36 -4.76 29.43
N PRO A 26 -1.00 -5.87 29.03
CA PRO A 26 -0.27 -7.00 28.48
C PRO A 26 0.66 -6.51 27.37
N GLU A 27 1.93 -6.95 27.36
CA GLU A 27 2.80 -6.77 26.20
C GLU A 27 2.05 -7.37 25.00
N THR A 28 1.43 -6.52 24.19
CA THR A 28 0.46 -6.92 23.18
C THR A 28 1.19 -7.67 22.09
N ARG A 29 0.88 -8.96 21.93
CA ARG A 29 1.18 -9.69 20.72
C ARG A 29 0.12 -9.36 19.69
N MET A 30 0.54 -8.85 18.54
CA MET A 30 -0.30 -8.78 17.36
C MET A 30 -0.33 -10.20 16.76
N ASP A 31 -1.36 -10.97 17.11
CA ASP A 31 -1.59 -12.36 16.65
C ASP A 31 -2.64 -12.36 15.54
N LEU A 32 -2.24 -12.04 14.32
CA LEU A 32 -3.12 -11.84 13.17
C LEU A 32 -3.52 -13.19 12.57
N ARG A 33 -4.82 -13.38 12.35
CA ARG A 33 -5.40 -14.68 11.98
C ARG A 33 -6.13 -14.64 10.66
N ASN A 34 -6.15 -15.78 9.98
CA ASN A 34 -6.81 -15.92 8.70
C ASN A 34 -8.30 -15.60 8.80
N PHE A 35 -8.79 -14.76 7.88
CA PHE A 35 -10.21 -14.44 7.74
C PHE A 35 -11.09 -15.66 7.42
N ALA A 36 -10.55 -16.79 6.97
CA ALA A 36 -11.27 -18.05 6.84
C ALA A 36 -11.98 -18.47 8.15
N GLU A 37 -11.45 -18.09 9.32
CA GLU A 37 -12.12 -18.29 10.61
C GLU A 37 -13.36 -17.39 10.79
N TYR A 38 -13.49 -16.30 10.01
CA TYR A 38 -14.51 -15.26 10.15
C TYR A 38 -15.57 -15.30 9.04
N GLN A 39 -15.43 -16.19 8.04
CA GLN A 39 -16.37 -16.30 6.92
C GLN A 39 -17.78 -16.71 7.38
N LEU A 40 -18.78 -16.13 6.74
CA LEU A 40 -20.17 -16.55 6.79
C LEU A 40 -20.49 -17.28 5.48
N PHE A 41 -21.29 -18.33 5.54
CA PHE A 41 -21.83 -18.94 4.33
C PHE A 41 -22.90 -18.00 3.76
N VAL A 42 -22.70 -17.56 2.52
CA VAL A 42 -23.71 -16.80 1.78
C VAL A 42 -24.76 -17.81 1.31
N ASP A 43 -26.02 -17.62 1.69
CA ASP A 43 -27.11 -18.41 1.11
C ASP A 43 -27.20 -18.09 -0.38
N GLY A 44 -27.36 -19.14 -1.21
CA GLY A 44 -27.26 -19.09 -2.67
C GLY A 44 -28.34 -18.28 -3.41
N ASN A 45 -28.97 -17.29 -2.76
CA ASN A 45 -30.04 -16.45 -3.31
C ASN A 45 -29.55 -15.22 -4.08
N GLY A 46 -28.24 -14.92 -4.07
CA GLY A 46 -27.62 -13.93 -4.97
C GLY A 46 -27.97 -12.46 -4.67
N ASP A 47 -28.50 -12.16 -3.48
CA ASP A 47 -28.84 -10.81 -3.03
C ASP A 47 -27.73 -10.13 -2.18
N GLY A 48 -26.61 -10.83 -1.96
CA GLY A 48 -25.46 -10.33 -1.19
C GLY A 48 -25.74 -10.11 0.28
N VAL A 49 -26.79 -10.77 0.73
CA VAL A 49 -27.23 -10.77 2.09
C VAL A 49 -26.67 -12.01 2.77
N VAL A 50 -26.14 -11.82 3.96
CA VAL A 50 -25.73 -12.93 4.81
C VAL A 50 -26.81 -13.27 5.83
N ASP A 51 -27.24 -14.54 5.84
CA ASP A 51 -28.05 -15.11 6.90
C ASP A 51 -27.16 -15.47 8.11
N ASP A 52 -27.21 -14.62 9.15
CA ASP A 52 -26.48 -14.84 10.40
C ASP A 52 -27.17 -15.88 11.32
N THR A 53 -28.32 -16.45 10.95
CA THR A 53 -29.09 -17.38 11.80
C THR A 53 -28.56 -18.81 11.82
N GLU A 54 -27.84 -19.25 10.78
CA GLU A 54 -27.09 -20.51 10.73
C GLU A 54 -25.56 -20.29 10.71
N ASP A 55 -25.05 -19.46 11.61
CA ASP A 55 -23.61 -19.24 11.73
C ASP A 55 -22.87 -20.55 12.14
N LYS A 56 -22.18 -21.18 11.18
CA LYS A 56 -21.44 -22.46 11.33
C LYS A 56 -20.03 -22.32 11.89
N ARG A 57 -19.58 -21.10 12.26
CA ARG A 57 -18.23 -20.86 12.81
C ARG A 57 -18.00 -21.57 14.15
N SER A 58 -16.73 -21.78 14.50
CA SER A 58 -16.37 -22.21 15.86
C SER A 58 -16.77 -21.14 16.89
N PRO A 59 -16.99 -21.50 18.17
CA PRO A 59 -17.27 -20.53 19.22
C PRO A 59 -16.23 -19.40 19.32
N GLU A 60 -14.96 -19.74 19.14
CA GLU A 60 -13.83 -18.79 19.18
C GLU A 60 -13.91 -17.80 18.02
N ALA A 61 -14.18 -18.29 16.81
CA ALA A 61 -14.37 -17.47 15.62
C ALA A 61 -15.56 -16.49 15.76
N LYS A 62 -16.68 -16.97 16.31
CA LYS A 62 -17.85 -16.12 16.62
C LYS A 62 -17.51 -15.03 17.61
N GLN A 63 -16.78 -15.37 18.67
CA GLN A 63 -16.33 -14.42 19.68
C GLN A 63 -15.43 -13.34 19.06
N ARG A 64 -14.44 -13.72 18.25
CA ARG A 64 -13.53 -12.77 17.60
C ARG A 64 -14.27 -11.81 16.67
N LEU A 65 -15.21 -12.29 15.86
CA LEU A 65 -16.01 -11.40 15.02
C LEU A 65 -16.88 -10.46 15.86
N ALA A 66 -17.46 -10.95 16.96
CA ALA A 66 -18.23 -10.11 17.88
C ALA A 66 -17.36 -9.00 18.49
N SER A 67 -16.13 -9.32 18.91
CA SER A 67 -15.14 -8.34 19.40
C SER A 67 -14.77 -7.31 18.33
N LEU A 68 -14.47 -7.76 17.10
CA LEU A 68 -14.20 -6.85 15.97
C LEU A 68 -15.38 -5.90 15.71
N ARG A 69 -16.61 -6.45 15.61
CA ARG A 69 -17.84 -5.66 15.45
C ARG A 69 -18.04 -4.67 16.61
N LYS A 70 -17.75 -5.07 17.86
CA LYS A 70 -17.84 -4.21 19.04
C LYS A 70 -16.83 -3.05 18.96
N GLY A 71 -15.55 -3.34 18.71
CA GLY A 71 -14.50 -2.34 18.61
C GLY A 71 -14.79 -1.28 17.53
N VAL A 72 -15.12 -1.72 16.31
CA VAL A 72 -15.47 -0.80 15.22
C VAL A 72 -16.68 0.06 15.57
N ARG A 73 -17.72 -0.51 16.20
CA ARG A 73 -18.90 0.25 16.64
C ARG A 73 -18.55 1.32 17.67
N VAL A 74 -17.72 0.98 18.65
CA VAL A 74 -17.26 1.94 19.67
C VAL A 74 -16.43 3.06 19.03
N MET A 75 -15.47 2.72 18.17
CA MET A 75 -14.66 3.71 17.45
C MET A 75 -15.53 4.65 16.60
N LYS A 76 -16.54 4.13 15.90
CA LYS A 76 -17.49 4.93 15.10
C LYS A 76 -18.41 5.82 15.94
N SER A 77 -18.60 5.52 17.23
CA SER A 77 -19.42 6.32 18.14
C SER A 77 -18.66 7.49 18.80
N ARG A 78 -17.33 7.44 18.77
CA ARG A 78 -16.48 8.51 19.30
C ARG A 78 -16.59 9.76 18.43
N LYS A 79 -16.40 10.91 19.06
CA LYS A 79 -16.32 12.21 18.39
C LYS A 79 -15.19 12.22 17.34
N PRO A 80 -15.36 12.84 16.17
CA PRO A 80 -14.32 12.95 15.15
C PRO A 80 -12.98 13.51 15.62
N SER A 81 -12.98 14.45 16.58
CA SER A 81 -11.75 15.03 17.16
C SER A 81 -11.02 14.10 18.13
N ASP A 82 -11.66 13.03 18.62
CA ASP A 82 -11.01 12.04 19.47
C ASP A 82 -9.98 11.25 18.64
N PRO A 83 -8.69 11.26 19.02
CA PRO A 83 -7.65 10.52 18.31
C PRO A 83 -7.92 9.03 18.15
N LYS A 84 -8.75 8.46 19.02
CA LYS A 84 -9.13 7.04 18.99
C LYS A 84 -10.45 6.78 18.27
N SER A 85 -11.04 7.78 17.62
CA SER A 85 -12.27 7.63 16.83
C SER A 85 -12.00 6.97 15.49
N TRP A 86 -13.04 6.38 14.90
CA TRP A 86 -12.98 5.84 13.55
C TRP A 86 -12.60 6.93 12.54
N PHE A 87 -13.20 8.12 12.68
CA PHE A 87 -12.95 9.23 11.77
C PHE A 87 -11.49 9.67 11.84
N PHE A 88 -10.96 9.92 13.05
CA PHE A 88 -9.58 10.35 13.21
C PHE A 88 -8.61 9.30 12.67
N GLN A 89 -8.81 8.04 13.04
CA GLN A 89 -7.95 6.95 12.57
C GLN A 89 -7.99 6.86 11.04
N SER A 90 -9.18 6.87 10.42
CA SER A 90 -9.31 6.85 8.95
C SER A 90 -8.63 8.05 8.28
N ALA A 91 -8.75 9.23 8.89
CA ALA A 91 -8.18 10.47 8.38
C ALA A 91 -6.63 10.48 8.40
N ILE A 92 -6.00 9.63 9.22
CA ILE A 92 -4.54 9.45 9.20
C ILE A 92 -4.08 8.99 7.81
N HIS A 93 -4.80 8.05 7.21
CA HIS A 93 -4.56 7.63 5.83
C HIS A 93 -4.93 8.73 4.84
N GLY A 94 -6.15 9.25 4.93
CA GLY A 94 -6.59 10.40 4.16
C GLY A 94 -8.05 10.74 4.45
N VAL A 95 -8.43 12.00 4.20
CA VAL A 95 -9.78 12.51 4.44
C VAL A 95 -10.10 13.66 3.50
N THR A 96 -11.32 13.71 2.96
CA THR A 96 -11.78 14.79 2.06
C THR A 96 -12.09 16.08 2.82
N ASP A 97 -12.01 17.23 2.13
CA ASP A 97 -12.30 18.53 2.74
C ASP A 97 -13.77 18.62 3.17
N GLN A 98 -14.66 18.02 2.37
CA GLN A 98 -16.07 17.89 2.70
C GLN A 98 -16.31 17.07 3.98
N ALA A 99 -15.62 15.93 4.15
CA ALA A 99 -15.75 15.11 5.35
C ALA A 99 -15.24 15.85 6.60
N ILE A 100 -14.21 16.69 6.47
CA ILE A 100 -13.74 17.56 7.54
C ILE A 100 -14.81 18.59 7.93
N ILE A 101 -15.43 19.25 6.94
CA ILE A 101 -16.48 20.25 7.18
C ILE A 101 -17.66 19.61 7.93
N GLU A 102 -18.15 18.46 7.44
CA GLU A 102 -19.25 17.72 8.08
C GLU A 102 -18.89 17.24 9.50
N ALA A 103 -17.63 16.86 9.72
CA ALA A 103 -17.17 16.49 11.05
C ALA A 103 -17.12 17.69 12.00
N ALA A 104 -16.70 18.87 11.54
CA ALA A 104 -16.65 20.10 12.33
C ALA A 104 -18.05 20.58 12.75
N ASP A 105 -19.06 20.39 11.89
CA ASP A 105 -20.45 20.76 12.19
C ASP A 105 -21.05 20.02 13.41
N ARG A 106 -20.60 18.78 13.64
CA ARG A 106 -21.06 17.93 14.75
C ARG A 106 -20.10 17.85 15.93
N ASP A 107 -18.89 18.38 15.78
CA ASP A 107 -17.85 18.33 16.80
C ASP A 107 -16.96 19.58 16.78
N PRO A 108 -17.28 20.59 17.61
CA PRO A 108 -16.54 21.85 17.67
C PRO A 108 -15.05 21.68 18.01
N ASP A 109 -14.69 20.58 18.68
CA ASP A 109 -13.31 20.28 19.08
C ASP A 109 -12.41 19.93 17.87
N MET A 110 -13.00 19.72 16.69
CA MET A 110 -12.27 19.56 15.42
C MET A 110 -11.32 20.71 15.11
N ALA A 111 -11.61 21.92 15.60
CA ALA A 111 -10.73 23.08 15.47
C ALA A 111 -9.38 22.91 16.19
N ASN A 112 -9.30 22.01 17.17
CA ASN A 112 -8.09 21.76 17.98
C ASN A 112 -7.26 20.57 17.46
N VAL A 113 -7.74 19.86 16.43
CA VAL A 113 -7.01 18.73 15.87
C VAL A 113 -5.77 19.22 15.12
N GLN A 114 -4.61 18.63 15.42
CA GLN A 114 -3.35 18.88 14.72
C GLN A 114 -3.36 18.16 13.36
N ARG A 115 -4.24 18.58 12.45
CA ARG A 115 -4.51 17.91 11.17
C ARG A 115 -3.26 17.76 10.32
N GLU A 116 -2.43 18.81 10.25
CA GLU A 116 -1.16 18.75 9.55
C GLU A 116 -0.29 17.62 10.11
N MET A 117 -0.20 17.44 11.42
CA MET A 117 0.65 16.38 12.01
C MET A 117 0.15 14.96 11.69
N PHE A 118 -1.17 14.74 11.68
CA PHE A 118 -1.72 13.38 11.69
C PHE A 118 -2.43 12.94 10.42
N TRP A 119 -3.07 13.84 9.68
CA TRP A 119 -4.00 13.47 8.61
C TRP A 119 -3.39 13.59 7.22
N ASN A 120 -3.90 12.79 6.29
CA ASN A 120 -3.38 12.67 4.92
C ASN A 120 -1.87 12.35 4.93
N ARG A 121 -1.46 11.38 5.77
CA ARG A 121 -0.06 10.98 5.96
C ARG A 121 0.27 9.63 5.32
N CYS A 122 -0.65 9.04 4.55
CA CYS A 122 -0.35 7.83 3.82
C CYS A 122 0.69 8.12 2.72
N PRO A 123 1.85 7.44 2.72
CA PRO A 123 2.86 7.60 1.68
C PRO A 123 2.35 6.96 0.37
N HIS A 124 1.73 7.80 -0.46
CA HIS A 124 1.31 7.49 -1.82
C HIS A 124 1.61 8.69 -2.71
N ASN A 125 2.23 8.44 -3.86
CA ASN A 125 2.49 9.42 -4.93
C ASN A 125 3.21 10.71 -4.48
N GLY A 126 4.51 10.81 -4.77
CA GLY A 126 5.35 11.95 -4.37
C GLY A 126 5.95 11.81 -2.97
N GLU A 127 5.93 10.59 -2.44
CA GLU A 127 6.72 10.16 -1.29
C GLU A 127 7.48 8.88 -1.70
N PRO A 128 8.64 8.57 -1.10
CA PRO A 128 9.43 7.40 -1.45
C PRO A 128 8.61 6.11 -1.32
N SER A 129 8.55 5.29 -2.37
CA SER A 129 7.71 4.08 -2.36
C SER A 129 8.07 3.08 -1.26
N ALA A 130 9.33 3.08 -0.79
CA ALA A 130 9.79 2.31 0.36
C ALA A 130 9.04 2.61 1.67
N ASP A 131 8.50 3.82 1.82
CA ASP A 131 7.78 4.22 3.03
C ASP A 131 6.41 3.55 3.15
N PHE A 132 5.82 3.15 2.02
CA PHE A 132 4.53 2.47 1.95
C PHE A 132 4.40 1.32 2.97
N LEU A 133 5.34 0.38 2.95
CA LEU A 133 5.28 -0.79 3.83
C LEU A 133 5.47 -0.42 5.30
N VAL A 134 6.47 0.41 5.58
CA VAL A 134 6.86 0.75 6.96
C VAL A 134 5.75 1.53 7.64
N TRP A 135 5.16 2.48 6.91
CA TRP A 135 4.07 3.31 7.39
C TRP A 135 2.82 2.49 7.67
N HIS A 136 2.38 1.64 6.72
CA HIS A 136 1.17 0.84 6.91
C HIS A 136 1.30 -0.15 8.08
N ARG A 137 2.49 -0.76 8.29
CA ARG A 137 2.76 -1.58 9.47
C ARG A 137 2.63 -0.78 10.77
N ALA A 138 3.23 0.41 10.84
CA ALA A 138 3.12 1.28 12.01
C ALA A 138 1.67 1.70 12.27
N TYR A 139 0.94 2.05 11.21
CA TYR A 139 -0.46 2.46 11.25
C TYR A 139 -1.37 1.34 11.77
N LEU A 140 -1.23 0.12 11.22
CA LEU A 140 -1.95 -1.06 11.70
C LEU A 140 -1.63 -1.37 13.17
N TYR A 141 -0.37 -1.20 13.58
CA TYR A 141 0.06 -1.44 14.97
C TYR A 141 -0.67 -0.58 15.99
N TYR A 142 -0.72 0.74 15.78
CA TYR A 142 -1.44 1.61 16.70
C TYR A 142 -2.95 1.45 16.58
N PHE A 143 -3.48 1.27 15.36
CA PHE A 143 -4.90 1.04 15.16
C PHE A 143 -5.39 -0.22 15.88
N GLU A 144 -4.69 -1.36 15.76
CA GLU A 144 -5.10 -2.61 16.40
C GLU A 144 -5.15 -2.46 17.94
N ARG A 145 -4.19 -1.74 18.52
CA ARG A 145 -4.17 -1.48 19.97
C ARG A 145 -5.38 -0.63 20.40
N ILE A 146 -5.71 0.41 19.64
CA ILE A 146 -6.91 1.23 19.86
C ILE A 146 -8.19 0.40 19.67
N LEU A 147 -8.21 -0.49 18.69
CA LEU A 147 -9.33 -1.37 18.42
C LEU A 147 -9.56 -2.38 19.56
N ARG A 148 -8.49 -2.97 20.12
CA ARG A 148 -8.55 -3.84 21.32
C ARG A 148 -9.17 -3.10 22.52
N GLU A 149 -8.74 -1.87 22.76
CA GLU A 149 -9.28 -1.03 23.84
C GLU A 149 -10.76 -0.70 23.59
N ALA A 150 -11.12 -0.32 22.37
CA ALA A 150 -12.51 -0.04 21.99
C ALA A 150 -13.41 -1.30 22.08
N ALA A 151 -12.86 -2.47 21.79
CA ALA A 151 -13.55 -3.75 21.92
C ALA A 151 -13.62 -4.23 23.38
N ASP A 152 -12.81 -3.67 24.28
CA ASP A 152 -12.56 -4.23 25.62
C ASP A 152 -12.23 -5.73 25.53
N ASP A 153 -11.31 -6.04 24.62
CA ASP A 153 -10.81 -7.39 24.35
C ASP A 153 -9.31 -7.31 24.02
N PRO A 154 -8.43 -7.57 25.01
CA PRO A 154 -6.98 -7.53 24.79
C PRO A 154 -6.49 -8.67 23.89
N THR A 155 -7.32 -9.68 23.62
CA THR A 155 -7.00 -10.83 22.76
C THR A 155 -7.46 -10.66 21.32
N LEU A 156 -8.25 -9.61 21.04
CA LEU A 156 -8.67 -9.28 19.68
C LEU A 156 -7.44 -9.01 18.82
N SER A 157 -7.45 -9.52 17.60
CA SER A 157 -6.50 -9.16 16.56
C SER A 157 -7.23 -8.79 15.28
N LEU A 158 -6.58 -7.97 14.46
CA LEU A 158 -7.06 -7.74 13.11
C LEU A 158 -7.00 -9.04 12.31
N PRO A 159 -8.06 -9.41 11.58
CA PRO A 159 -7.97 -10.51 10.64
C PRO A 159 -7.31 -10.03 9.34
N TYR A 160 -6.76 -10.96 8.58
CA TYR A 160 -6.27 -10.70 7.22
C TYR A 160 -7.09 -11.48 6.19
N TRP A 161 -7.44 -10.84 5.06
CA TRP A 161 -8.12 -11.51 3.96
C TRP A 161 -7.10 -12.22 3.06
N ASN A 162 -7.07 -13.55 3.09
CA ASN A 162 -6.05 -14.35 2.40
C ASN A 162 -6.32 -14.53 0.90
N TYR A 163 -6.59 -13.46 0.17
CA TYR A 163 -6.78 -13.54 -1.29
C TYR A 163 -5.56 -14.13 -2.00
N THR A 164 -4.35 -13.97 -1.44
CA THR A 164 -3.11 -14.60 -1.93
C THR A 164 -3.05 -16.12 -1.72
N GLY A 165 -3.84 -16.67 -0.80
CA GLY A 165 -3.99 -18.10 -0.54
C GLY A 165 -5.18 -18.74 -1.27
N GLY A 166 -5.90 -17.96 -2.10
CA GLY A 166 -7.04 -18.43 -2.87
C GLY A 166 -8.42 -18.05 -2.32
N ASP A 167 -8.50 -17.18 -1.30
CA ASP A 167 -9.79 -16.62 -0.85
C ASP A 167 -10.27 -15.54 -1.83
N LEU A 168 -10.82 -15.96 -2.98
CA LEU A 168 -11.16 -15.06 -4.09
C LEU A 168 -12.50 -14.34 -3.92
N SER A 169 -13.32 -14.74 -2.95
CA SER A 169 -14.65 -14.17 -2.69
C SER A 169 -14.59 -12.99 -1.72
N PHE A 170 -15.57 -12.08 -1.84
CA PHE A 170 -15.70 -10.98 -0.89
C PHE A 170 -15.93 -11.49 0.55
N PRO A 171 -15.21 -10.96 1.56
CA PRO A 171 -15.41 -11.26 2.97
C PRO A 171 -16.85 -11.05 3.48
N ALA A 172 -17.64 -12.12 3.60
CA ALA A 172 -19.05 -12.05 3.96
C ALA A 172 -19.34 -11.31 5.30
N ALA A 173 -18.42 -11.32 6.27
CA ALA A 173 -18.61 -10.56 7.52
C ALA A 173 -18.71 -9.04 7.31
N PHE A 174 -18.23 -8.54 6.17
CA PHE A 174 -18.31 -7.13 5.78
C PHE A 174 -19.53 -6.85 4.88
N ALA A 175 -20.21 -7.86 4.37
CA ALA A 175 -21.42 -7.70 3.55
C ALA A 175 -22.61 -7.22 4.40
N ARG A 176 -23.73 -6.92 3.71
CA ARG A 176 -24.96 -6.50 4.37
C ARG A 176 -25.62 -7.71 5.05
N SER A 177 -26.02 -7.59 6.31
CA SER A 177 -26.77 -8.65 7.01
C SER A 177 -28.29 -8.51 6.77
N GLU A 178 -29.04 -9.59 6.55
CA GLU A 178 -30.52 -9.53 6.37
C GLU A 178 -31.28 -9.22 7.66
N ALA A 179 -30.62 -9.41 8.81
CA ALA A 179 -31.21 -9.31 10.12
C ALA A 179 -31.83 -7.91 10.42
N ALA A 180 -31.68 -6.94 9.51
CA ALA A 180 -32.37 -5.66 9.52
C ALA A 180 -33.81 -5.68 8.93
N ARG A 181 -34.52 -6.81 8.92
CA ARG A 181 -36.00 -6.80 8.78
C ARG A 181 -36.64 -6.55 10.14
N GLY A 182 -36.75 -5.28 10.51
CA GLY A 182 -37.36 -4.81 11.76
C GLY A 182 -36.38 -4.04 12.65
N ASP A 183 -36.89 -3.06 13.40
CA ASP A 183 -36.16 -1.98 14.10
C ASP A 183 -35.19 -2.40 15.24
N ILE A 184 -34.71 -3.65 15.31
CA ILE A 184 -34.09 -4.20 16.55
C ILE A 184 -32.70 -4.85 16.36
N ILE A 185 -32.07 -4.85 15.17
CA ILE A 185 -30.67 -5.29 15.03
C ILE A 185 -29.74 -4.11 14.70
N PRO A 186 -28.67 -3.86 15.49
CA PRO A 186 -27.68 -2.85 15.15
C PRO A 186 -27.08 -3.19 13.78
N ARG A 187 -27.13 -2.23 12.83
CA ARG A 187 -26.51 -2.37 11.51
C ARG A 187 -25.09 -2.93 11.66
N ASN A 188 -24.73 -3.89 10.79
CA ASN A 188 -23.39 -4.46 10.76
C ASN A 188 -22.34 -3.32 10.72
N PRO A 189 -21.53 -3.10 11.76
CA PRO A 189 -20.62 -1.97 11.82
C PRO A 189 -19.45 -2.10 10.83
N LEU A 190 -19.26 -3.29 10.27
CA LEU A 190 -18.27 -3.60 9.24
C LEU A 190 -18.78 -3.34 7.81
N TRP A 191 -20.08 -3.08 7.65
CA TRP A 191 -20.68 -2.79 6.35
C TRP A 191 -20.44 -1.33 5.93
N ALA A 192 -20.27 -1.14 4.62
CA ALA A 192 -20.27 0.14 3.92
C ALA A 192 -21.08 -0.01 2.62
N SER A 193 -21.77 1.06 2.21
CA SER A 193 -22.62 1.06 1.01
C SER A 193 -21.84 1.20 -0.29
N ASP A 194 -20.66 1.80 -0.23
CA ASP A 194 -19.95 2.31 -1.41
C ASP A 194 -18.85 1.31 -1.82
N ARG A 195 -19.29 0.13 -2.25
CA ARG A 195 -18.45 -0.99 -2.74
C ARG A 195 -19.01 -1.59 -4.02
N GLU A 196 -18.16 -2.23 -4.82
CA GLU A 196 -18.53 -2.97 -6.03
C GLU A 196 -19.58 -4.06 -5.71
N ALA A 197 -20.84 -3.76 -6.01
CA ALA A 197 -21.98 -4.57 -5.61
C ALA A 197 -21.91 -6.00 -6.16
N ALA A 198 -21.48 -6.19 -7.41
CA ALA A 198 -21.41 -7.53 -8.00
C ALA A 198 -20.40 -8.43 -7.27
N PHE A 199 -19.31 -7.83 -6.79
CA PHE A 199 -18.30 -8.54 -6.01
C PHE A 199 -18.80 -8.84 -4.59
N VAL A 200 -19.40 -7.86 -3.92
CA VAL A 200 -19.95 -8.03 -2.57
C VAL A 200 -21.02 -9.12 -2.51
N VAL A 201 -21.85 -9.24 -3.56
CA VAL A 201 -22.91 -10.25 -3.61
C VAL A 201 -22.46 -11.61 -4.17
N GLY A 202 -21.17 -11.77 -4.47
CA GLY A 202 -20.59 -13.02 -4.96
C GLY A 202 -20.93 -13.38 -6.41
N ARG A 203 -21.42 -12.43 -7.21
CA ARG A 203 -21.61 -12.62 -8.66
C ARG A 203 -20.27 -12.65 -9.41
N THR A 204 -19.28 -11.93 -8.90
CA THR A 204 -17.90 -11.98 -9.36
C THR A 204 -16.97 -12.46 -8.24
N GLY A 205 -15.78 -12.93 -8.61
CA GLY A 205 -14.70 -13.27 -7.69
C GLY A 205 -13.37 -12.77 -8.26
N LEU A 206 -12.37 -12.54 -7.41
CA LEU A 206 -11.06 -12.06 -7.84
C LEU A 206 -10.37 -13.07 -8.78
N THR A 207 -9.55 -12.57 -9.71
CA THR A 207 -8.72 -13.42 -10.57
C THR A 207 -7.36 -13.75 -9.94
N ALA A 208 -6.71 -14.79 -10.45
CA ALA A 208 -5.31 -15.10 -10.12
C ALA A 208 -4.37 -13.91 -10.38
N LYS A 209 -4.65 -13.07 -11.40
CA LYS A 209 -3.83 -11.91 -11.78
C LYS A 209 -3.61 -10.94 -10.64
N VAL A 210 -4.62 -10.74 -9.81
CA VAL A 210 -4.61 -9.80 -8.68
C VAL A 210 -4.42 -10.51 -7.33
N THR A 211 -4.22 -11.83 -7.36
CA THR A 211 -4.14 -12.67 -6.15
C THR A 211 -2.91 -13.58 -6.17
N THR A 212 -3.05 -14.86 -6.51
CA THR A 212 -1.98 -15.87 -6.44
C THR A 212 -0.83 -15.58 -7.39
N GLU A 213 -1.11 -15.13 -8.62
CA GLU A 213 -0.05 -14.75 -9.57
C GLU A 213 0.67 -13.48 -9.12
N ALA A 214 -0.06 -12.50 -8.58
CA ALA A 214 0.55 -11.31 -7.99
C ALA A 214 1.48 -11.68 -6.82
N PHE A 215 1.04 -12.60 -5.96
CA PHE A 215 1.83 -13.11 -4.84
C PHE A 215 3.09 -13.84 -5.34
N ASP A 216 2.98 -14.76 -6.29
CA ASP A 216 4.12 -15.49 -6.85
C ASP A 216 5.18 -14.53 -7.44
N ASN A 217 4.72 -13.48 -8.13
CA ASN A 217 5.60 -12.45 -8.67
C ASN A 217 6.34 -11.67 -7.57
N LEU A 218 5.66 -11.32 -6.47
CA LEU A 218 6.29 -10.67 -5.31
C LEU A 218 7.29 -11.59 -4.63
N MET A 219 6.97 -12.88 -4.50
CA MET A 219 7.84 -13.86 -3.84
C MET A 219 9.09 -14.19 -4.66
N ALA A 220 9.05 -13.98 -5.97
CA ALA A 220 10.21 -14.10 -6.86
C ALA A 220 11.21 -12.94 -6.71
N GLU A 221 10.77 -11.77 -6.24
CA GLU A 221 11.66 -10.65 -5.94
C GLU A 221 12.45 -10.94 -4.66
N THR A 222 13.76 -10.77 -4.69
CA THR A 222 14.66 -11.08 -3.56
C THR A 222 15.23 -9.83 -2.88
N GLN A 223 15.08 -8.67 -3.50
CA GLN A 223 15.58 -7.40 -3.01
C GLN A 223 14.45 -6.60 -2.36
N MET A 224 14.66 -6.14 -1.13
CA MET A 224 13.73 -5.22 -0.44
C MET A 224 13.62 -3.93 -1.25
N PHE A 225 14.77 -3.31 -1.54
CA PHE A 225 14.84 -2.06 -2.27
C PHE A 225 15.45 -2.26 -3.66
N GLY A 226 14.73 -1.78 -4.68
CA GLY A 226 15.18 -1.83 -6.06
C GLY A 226 16.08 -0.65 -6.46
N PRO A 227 16.79 -0.75 -7.59
CA PRO A 227 17.56 0.36 -8.14
C PRO A 227 16.68 1.57 -8.48
N SER A 228 15.41 1.37 -8.80
CA SER A 228 14.41 2.43 -9.04
C SER A 228 13.23 2.27 -8.09
N GLU A 229 12.42 3.32 -7.97
CA GLU A 229 11.24 3.35 -7.10
C GLU A 229 10.15 2.33 -7.45
N ASP A 230 10.14 1.83 -8.69
CA ASP A 230 9.17 0.87 -9.18
C ASP A 230 9.67 -0.58 -9.19
N THR A 231 10.88 -0.83 -8.69
CA THR A 231 11.51 -2.15 -8.61
C THR A 231 11.83 -2.53 -7.16
N GLY A 232 12.04 -3.83 -6.92
CA GLY A 232 12.18 -4.34 -5.56
C GLY A 232 10.84 -4.48 -4.84
N PHE A 233 10.82 -5.29 -3.79
CA PHE A 233 9.60 -5.64 -3.08
C PHE A 233 8.88 -4.40 -2.53
N ALA A 234 9.64 -3.54 -1.84
CA ALA A 234 9.15 -2.30 -1.23
C ALA A 234 9.23 -1.09 -2.16
N GLY A 235 9.88 -1.21 -3.32
CA GLY A 235 10.21 -0.06 -4.17
C GLY A 235 11.56 0.57 -3.81
N GLY A 236 11.67 1.88 -3.99
CA GLY A 236 12.88 2.67 -3.82
C GLY A 236 12.78 3.67 -2.69
N VAL A 237 13.95 4.10 -2.22
CA VAL A 237 14.12 4.92 -1.01
C VAL A 237 14.31 6.41 -1.28
N TYR A 238 14.45 6.78 -2.55
CA TYR A 238 14.45 8.15 -3.02
C TYR A 238 13.11 8.42 -3.72
N ASP A 239 12.70 9.67 -3.84
CA ASP A 239 11.54 10.11 -4.62
C ASP A 239 12.04 10.91 -5.84
N ASP A 240 13.00 10.31 -6.56
CA ASP A 240 13.60 10.87 -7.77
C ASP A 240 12.59 10.82 -8.93
N THR A 241 11.64 9.89 -8.89
CA THR A 241 10.54 9.73 -9.85
C THR A 241 9.16 9.77 -9.19
N PRO A 242 8.69 10.96 -8.77
CA PRO A 242 7.39 11.14 -8.14
C PRO A 242 6.26 10.44 -8.89
N GLY A 243 5.47 9.65 -8.14
CA GLY A 243 4.33 8.88 -8.69
C GLY A 243 4.66 7.46 -9.13
N THR A 244 5.90 7.00 -8.90
CA THR A 244 6.23 5.57 -9.01
C THR A 244 5.95 4.83 -7.70
N MET A 245 5.78 3.51 -7.76
CA MET A 245 5.24 2.69 -6.69
C MET A 245 5.99 1.37 -6.64
N GLY A 246 6.28 0.88 -5.43
CA GLY A 246 6.96 -0.40 -5.23
C GLY A 246 6.12 -1.57 -5.72
N MET A 247 6.74 -2.75 -5.90
CA MET A 247 6.03 -3.90 -6.46
C MET A 247 4.78 -4.27 -5.66
N ILE A 248 4.88 -4.32 -4.33
CA ILE A 248 3.75 -4.69 -3.44
C ILE A 248 2.62 -3.66 -3.44
N GLU A 249 2.96 -2.37 -3.49
CA GLU A 249 1.99 -1.26 -3.57
C GLU A 249 1.25 -1.32 -4.91
N ARG A 250 1.99 -1.53 -6.01
CA ARG A 250 1.43 -1.59 -7.36
C ARG A 250 0.51 -2.79 -7.54
N ARG A 251 0.94 -3.99 -7.14
CA ARG A 251 0.13 -5.22 -7.24
C ARG A 251 0.57 -6.24 -6.18
N PRO A 252 -0.34 -6.73 -5.32
CA PRO A 252 -1.80 -6.70 -5.45
C PRO A 252 -2.50 -5.48 -4.80
N HIS A 253 -1.79 -4.63 -4.04
CA HIS A 253 -2.43 -3.63 -3.20
C HIS A 253 -3.41 -2.70 -3.95
N ASN A 254 -2.96 -2.02 -5.00
CA ASN A 254 -3.80 -1.08 -5.76
C ASN A 254 -4.95 -1.78 -6.49
N ASP A 255 -4.70 -2.97 -7.04
CA ASP A 255 -5.72 -3.75 -7.75
C ASP A 255 -6.88 -4.16 -6.82
N ILE A 256 -6.58 -4.52 -5.56
CA ILE A 256 -7.62 -4.87 -4.58
C ILE A 256 -8.42 -3.65 -4.12
N HIS A 257 -7.78 -2.49 -3.95
CA HIS A 257 -8.47 -1.23 -3.69
C HIS A 257 -9.49 -0.91 -4.79
N VAL A 258 -9.05 -0.97 -6.05
CA VAL A 258 -9.93 -0.76 -7.21
C VAL A 258 -11.03 -1.81 -7.27
N ALA A 259 -10.73 -3.09 -7.03
CA ALA A 259 -11.74 -4.16 -7.04
C ALA A 259 -12.82 -3.98 -5.96
N ILE A 260 -12.47 -3.53 -4.75
CA ILE A 260 -13.47 -3.33 -3.69
C ILE A 260 -14.28 -2.05 -3.93
N GLY A 261 -13.59 -0.95 -4.27
CA GLY A 261 -14.22 0.35 -4.45
C GLY A 261 -15.10 0.36 -5.70
N GLY A 262 -14.52 -0.02 -6.83
CA GLY A 262 -15.17 -0.07 -8.14
C GLY A 262 -15.96 1.20 -8.48
N VAL A 263 -16.91 1.05 -9.40
CA VAL A 263 -17.87 2.09 -9.77
C VAL A 263 -19.18 1.89 -9.01
N ILE A 264 -19.60 2.91 -8.28
CA ILE A 264 -20.84 2.96 -7.50
C ILE A 264 -21.87 3.79 -8.26
N GLY A 265 -22.99 3.14 -8.62
CA GLY A 265 -23.98 3.74 -9.52
C GLY A 265 -23.37 3.93 -10.91
N ASP A 266 -23.62 5.08 -11.51
CA ASP A 266 -23.09 5.43 -12.83
C ASP A 266 -21.84 6.32 -12.75
N ASP A 267 -21.65 7.08 -11.65
CA ASP A 267 -20.73 8.23 -11.65
C ASP A 267 -19.87 8.43 -10.37
N PHE A 268 -19.60 7.40 -9.55
CA PHE A 268 -18.80 7.57 -8.33
C PHE A 268 -17.83 6.42 -8.05
N ASN A 269 -16.65 6.71 -7.52
CA ASN A 269 -15.70 5.70 -7.05
C ASN A 269 -16.06 5.27 -5.63
N GLY A 270 -16.14 3.97 -5.36
CA GLY A 270 -16.37 3.50 -3.99
C GLY A 270 -15.23 3.90 -3.04
N LEU A 271 -15.45 3.78 -1.73
CA LEU A 271 -14.51 4.26 -0.71
C LEU A 271 -13.10 3.69 -0.94
N MET A 272 -12.99 2.38 -1.20
CA MET A 272 -11.71 1.71 -1.40
C MET A 272 -10.99 2.07 -2.70
N ALA A 273 -11.61 2.79 -3.64
CA ALA A 273 -10.95 3.20 -4.88
C ALA A 273 -10.16 4.52 -4.76
N GLU A 274 -10.27 5.23 -3.64
CA GLU A 274 -9.64 6.55 -3.43
C GLU A 274 -8.84 6.61 -2.13
N VAL A 275 -7.64 7.21 -2.18
CA VAL A 275 -6.76 7.32 -1.00
C VAL A 275 -7.42 8.09 0.14
N ARG A 276 -8.13 9.19 -0.16
CA ARG A 276 -8.77 10.05 0.87
C ARG A 276 -10.01 9.45 1.52
N THR A 277 -10.47 8.28 1.08
CA THR A 277 -11.70 7.66 1.61
C THR A 277 -11.54 6.18 1.95
N ALA A 278 -10.53 5.47 1.44
CA ALA A 278 -10.37 4.03 1.61
C ALA A 278 -10.43 3.57 3.07
N ALA A 279 -9.69 4.24 3.97
CA ALA A 279 -9.64 3.85 5.39
C ALA A 279 -10.97 4.04 6.15
N PHE A 280 -11.92 4.80 5.60
CA PHE A 280 -13.27 4.91 6.16
C PHE A 280 -14.10 3.63 5.96
N ASP A 281 -13.72 2.77 5.00
CA ASP A 281 -14.29 1.44 4.83
C ASP A 281 -13.63 0.44 5.79
N PRO A 282 -14.39 -0.28 6.65
CA PRO A 282 -13.82 -1.26 7.56
C PRO A 282 -12.98 -2.38 6.92
N ILE A 283 -13.19 -2.71 5.63
CA ILE A 283 -12.41 -3.76 4.96
C ILE A 283 -10.99 -3.30 4.61
N PHE A 284 -10.72 -1.99 4.58
CA PHE A 284 -9.38 -1.42 4.40
C PHE A 284 -8.35 -2.05 5.34
N TRP A 285 -8.72 -2.14 6.62
CA TRP A 285 -7.83 -2.63 7.68
C TRP A 285 -7.49 -4.10 7.47
N VAL A 286 -8.45 -4.89 6.99
CA VAL A 286 -8.28 -6.33 6.72
C VAL A 286 -7.45 -6.57 5.46
N HIS A 287 -7.64 -5.74 4.42
CA HIS A 287 -6.80 -5.72 3.23
C HIS A 287 -5.34 -5.42 3.59
N HIS A 288 -5.09 -4.32 4.30
CA HIS A 288 -3.75 -3.92 4.69
C HIS A 288 -3.09 -4.87 5.69
N THR A 289 -3.87 -5.56 6.52
CA THR A 289 -3.34 -6.66 7.36
C THR A 289 -2.79 -7.80 6.50
N ASN A 290 -3.39 -8.10 5.33
CA ASN A 290 -2.83 -9.07 4.39
C ASN A 290 -1.62 -8.53 3.62
N ILE A 291 -1.58 -7.22 3.30
CA ILE A 291 -0.36 -6.59 2.75
C ILE A 291 0.82 -6.74 3.71
N ASP A 292 0.62 -6.45 5.00
CA ASP A 292 1.65 -6.64 6.02
C ASP A 292 2.01 -8.12 6.21
N ARG A 293 1.04 -9.04 6.04
CA ARG A 293 1.28 -10.49 6.04
C ARG A 293 2.20 -10.91 4.90
N ILE A 294 1.94 -10.45 3.68
CA ILE A 294 2.78 -10.76 2.50
C ILE A 294 4.21 -10.28 2.77
N PHE A 295 4.39 -9.10 3.37
CA PHE A 295 5.71 -8.64 3.78
C PHE A 295 6.36 -9.56 4.82
N ALA A 296 5.63 -9.99 5.87
CA ALA A 296 6.16 -10.93 6.85
C ALA A 296 6.59 -12.28 6.24
N ILE A 297 5.82 -12.83 5.28
CA ILE A 297 6.17 -14.04 4.55
C ILE A 297 7.42 -13.82 3.69
N TRP A 298 7.47 -12.69 2.97
CA TRP A 298 8.62 -12.35 2.13
C TRP A 298 9.90 -12.25 2.97
N ASP A 299 9.85 -11.49 4.08
CA ASP A 299 10.97 -11.21 4.99
C ASP A 299 11.50 -12.50 5.67
N ALA A 300 10.62 -13.45 5.96
CA ALA A 300 10.97 -14.76 6.53
C ALA A 300 11.48 -15.78 5.49
N THR A 301 11.39 -15.49 4.18
CA THR A 301 11.82 -16.44 3.16
C THR A 301 13.35 -16.43 3.00
N PRO A 302 14.02 -17.59 2.95
CA PRO A 302 15.47 -17.63 2.77
C PRO A 302 15.94 -16.93 1.48
N GLY A 303 17.07 -16.21 1.58
CA GLY A 303 17.70 -15.56 0.43
C GLY A 303 17.24 -14.12 0.16
N ARG A 304 16.43 -13.51 1.03
CA ARG A 304 16.12 -12.08 0.94
C ARG A 304 17.35 -11.22 1.22
N THR A 305 17.43 -10.09 0.52
CA THR A 305 18.52 -9.13 0.62
C THR A 305 17.98 -7.71 0.66
N TRP A 306 18.75 -6.80 1.25
CA TRP A 306 18.37 -5.39 1.32
C TRP A 306 18.40 -4.69 -0.05
N GLY A 307 19.09 -5.23 -1.05
CA GLY A 307 19.17 -4.65 -2.40
C GLY A 307 19.88 -3.29 -2.40
N TYR A 308 19.28 -2.30 -3.06
CA TYR A 308 19.76 -0.92 -3.16
C TYR A 308 19.27 -0.09 -1.95
N PHE A 309 19.70 -0.48 -0.75
CA PHE A 309 19.25 0.13 0.50
C PHE A 309 19.85 1.51 0.77
N PRO A 310 19.17 2.38 1.53
CA PRO A 310 19.62 3.73 1.83
C PRO A 310 20.73 3.73 2.89
N ASP A 311 21.32 4.89 3.16
CA ASP A 311 22.22 5.01 4.30
C ASP A 311 21.49 4.82 5.64
N ALA A 312 22.26 4.68 6.72
CA ALA A 312 21.72 4.43 8.04
C ALA A 312 20.87 5.59 8.61
N ALA A 313 20.97 6.80 8.04
CA ALA A 313 20.18 7.94 8.50
C ALA A 313 18.70 7.77 8.11
N TRP A 314 18.42 7.31 6.90
CA TRP A 314 17.03 7.04 6.44
C TRP A 314 16.30 6.08 7.39
N PHE A 315 16.97 5.00 7.82
CA PHE A 315 16.41 4.02 8.75
C PHE A 315 16.13 4.58 10.14
N ALA A 316 16.90 5.60 10.53
CA ALA A 316 16.86 6.18 11.86
C ALA A 316 15.98 7.42 11.97
N GLU A 317 15.54 7.97 10.85
CA GLU A 317 14.53 9.01 10.78
C GLU A 317 13.22 8.56 11.42
N ARG A 318 12.50 9.53 11.99
CA ARG A 318 11.23 9.36 12.70
C ARG A 318 10.16 10.20 11.99
N PRO A 319 9.71 9.77 10.80
CA PRO A 319 8.89 10.61 9.92
C PRO A 319 7.42 10.75 10.36
N TRP A 320 6.88 9.79 11.13
CA TRP A 320 5.43 9.69 11.36
C TRP A 320 5.04 9.78 12.82
N TYR A 321 3.85 10.33 13.06
CA TYR A 321 3.28 10.50 14.39
C TYR A 321 1.98 9.70 14.49
N PHE A 322 1.84 8.92 15.56
CA PHE A 322 0.65 8.13 15.83
C PHE A 322 0.23 8.31 17.28
N HIS A 323 -1.08 8.28 17.55
CA HIS A 323 -1.59 8.19 18.92
C HIS A 323 -1.62 6.73 19.37
N ASP A 324 -1.19 6.46 20.60
CA ASP A 324 -1.37 5.16 21.26
C ASP A 324 -2.57 5.19 22.23
N VAL A 325 -2.92 4.03 22.79
CA VAL A 325 -4.08 3.82 23.67
C VAL A 325 -4.11 4.71 24.92
N ASP A 326 -2.93 5.10 25.41
CA ASP A 326 -2.74 5.98 26.58
C ASP A 326 -2.85 7.47 26.24
N GLY A 327 -3.10 7.80 24.96
CA GLY A 327 -3.16 9.16 24.43
C GLY A 327 -1.80 9.77 24.08
N SER A 328 -0.69 9.07 24.35
CA SER A 328 0.65 9.54 23.99
C SER A 328 0.84 9.55 22.48
N ILE A 329 1.62 10.52 22.01
CA ILE A 329 2.07 10.59 20.62
C ILE A 329 3.37 9.80 20.50
N LYS A 330 3.37 8.79 19.64
CA LYS A 330 4.53 7.99 19.28
C LYS A 330 5.09 8.45 17.96
N ASN A 331 6.41 8.45 17.88
CA ASN A 331 7.16 8.84 16.71
C ASN A 331 8.45 8.04 16.75
N GLU A 332 8.43 6.78 16.32
CA GLU A 332 9.62 5.91 16.33
C GLU A 332 10.35 5.92 14.98
N GLN A 333 11.53 5.30 14.96
CA GLN A 333 12.37 5.23 13.76
C GLN A 333 11.77 4.28 12.72
N ARG A 334 12.05 4.49 11.43
CA ARG A 334 11.64 3.53 10.37
C ARG A 334 12.07 2.09 10.69
N ILE A 335 13.31 1.91 11.15
CA ILE A 335 13.84 0.58 11.50
C ILE A 335 13.10 -0.08 12.67
N PHE A 336 12.56 0.71 13.59
CA PHE A 336 11.76 0.19 14.69
C PHE A 336 10.50 -0.50 14.15
N TYR A 337 9.81 0.15 13.21
CA TYR A 337 8.59 -0.37 12.60
C TYR A 337 8.87 -1.48 11.59
N LEU A 338 9.98 -1.42 10.83
CA LEU A 338 10.36 -2.47 9.88
C LEU A 338 10.53 -3.84 10.55
N ASN A 339 11.14 -3.87 11.74
CA ASN A 339 11.36 -5.13 12.44
C ASN A 339 10.11 -5.58 13.22
N GLY A 340 9.42 -6.59 12.69
CA GLY A 340 8.19 -7.14 13.26
C GLY A 340 8.34 -7.65 14.71
N LYS A 341 9.54 -8.03 15.16
CA LYS A 341 9.77 -8.44 16.55
C LYS A 341 9.67 -7.28 17.54
N ASN A 342 10.01 -6.05 17.13
CA ASN A 342 9.83 -4.86 17.98
C ASN A 342 8.35 -4.57 18.25
N LEU A 343 7.49 -4.94 17.31
CA LEU A 343 6.05 -4.75 17.36
C LEU A 343 5.30 -6.00 17.86
N ASN A 344 6.01 -7.12 18.04
CA ASN A 344 5.45 -8.43 18.38
C ASN A 344 4.34 -8.87 17.41
N VAL A 345 4.59 -8.69 16.11
CA VAL A 345 3.70 -9.09 15.01
C VAL A 345 3.93 -10.54 14.65
N SER A 346 2.84 -11.30 14.52
CA SER A 346 2.85 -12.68 14.05
C SER A 346 1.60 -13.00 13.27
N TYR A 347 1.76 -13.86 12.27
CA TYR A 347 0.69 -14.42 11.47
C TYR A 347 0.66 -15.94 11.65
N ASP A 348 -0.52 -16.55 11.57
CA ASP A 348 -0.74 -17.98 11.76
C ASP A 348 0.00 -18.88 10.76
N ASP A 349 0.43 -18.34 9.61
CA ASP A 349 1.15 -19.06 8.56
C ASP A 349 2.54 -18.51 8.23
N VAL A 350 3.09 -17.66 9.12
CA VAL A 350 4.49 -17.23 9.06
C VAL A 350 5.29 -17.98 10.13
N ASP A 351 6.38 -18.60 9.72
CA ASP A 351 7.30 -19.23 10.68
C ASP A 351 8.04 -18.17 11.50
N VAL A 352 7.56 -17.93 12.71
CA VAL A 352 8.16 -16.97 13.66
C VAL A 352 9.57 -17.35 14.13
N ALA A 353 10.03 -18.57 13.86
CA ALA A 353 11.40 -19.00 14.15
C ALA A 353 12.38 -18.70 13.00
N ALA A 354 11.89 -18.37 11.80
CA ALA A 354 12.74 -18.03 10.68
C ALA A 354 13.54 -16.74 10.98
N ALA A 355 14.81 -16.74 10.60
CA ALA A 355 15.60 -15.52 10.63
C ALA A 355 15.12 -14.58 9.52
N THR A 356 14.76 -13.35 9.87
CA THR A 356 14.28 -12.36 8.91
C THR A 356 15.39 -11.41 8.46
N LEU A 357 15.22 -10.79 7.29
CA LEU A 357 16.13 -9.75 6.82
C LEU A 357 16.10 -8.53 7.75
N THR A 358 14.90 -8.14 8.21
CA THR A 358 14.70 -6.94 9.04
C THR A 358 15.33 -7.01 10.44
N GLU A 359 15.64 -8.20 10.93
CA GLU A 359 16.39 -8.40 12.19
C GLU A 359 17.88 -8.10 12.08
N SER A 360 18.41 -8.11 10.85
CA SER A 360 19.81 -7.87 10.55
C SER A 360 19.95 -6.64 9.65
N PRO A 361 19.79 -5.42 10.19
CA PRO A 361 19.91 -4.20 9.41
C PRO A 361 21.28 -4.12 8.73
N PRO A 362 21.38 -3.47 7.56
CA PRO A 362 22.60 -3.47 6.75
C PRO A 362 23.68 -2.51 7.28
N PHE A 363 23.57 -2.07 8.54
CA PHE A 363 24.45 -1.13 9.23
C PHE A 363 24.60 -1.49 10.70
N ASP A 364 25.70 -1.05 11.32
CA ASP A 364 25.94 -1.25 12.75
C ASP A 364 25.13 -0.25 13.59
N LEU A 365 24.04 -0.72 14.22
CA LEU A 365 23.17 0.05 15.10
C LEU A 365 23.91 0.83 16.20
N LYS A 366 25.06 0.33 16.68
CA LYS A 366 25.86 1.01 17.72
C LYS A 366 26.57 2.24 17.17
N GLN A 367 27.02 2.20 15.92
CA GLN A 367 27.65 3.35 15.26
C GLN A 367 26.61 4.40 14.85
N THR A 368 25.41 3.97 14.43
CA THR A 368 24.31 4.88 14.07
C THR A 368 23.82 5.68 15.27
N SER A 369 23.72 5.06 16.45
CA SER A 369 23.30 5.72 17.70
C SER A 369 24.20 6.91 18.07
N VAL A 370 25.51 6.79 17.80
CA VAL A 370 26.49 7.88 17.99
C VAL A 370 26.31 8.96 16.92
N MET A 371 26.11 8.57 15.66
CA MET A 371 25.91 9.49 14.53
C MET A 371 24.63 10.33 14.69
N LEU A 372 23.52 9.71 15.10
CA LEU A 372 22.23 10.36 15.38
C LEU A 372 22.26 11.26 16.61
N ALA A 373 22.98 10.88 17.66
CA ALA A 373 23.17 11.73 18.83
C ALA A 373 23.96 13.01 18.52
N THR A 374 24.74 13.01 17.44
CA THR A 374 25.49 14.17 16.94
C THR A 374 24.77 14.96 15.84
N LEU A 375 23.70 14.42 15.24
CA LEU A 375 22.88 15.18 14.31
C LEU A 375 22.12 16.27 15.09
N PRO A 376 22.05 17.51 14.58
CA PRO A 376 21.25 18.56 15.22
C PRO A 376 19.83 18.07 15.47
N LYS A 377 19.22 18.41 16.61
CA LYS A 377 17.78 18.13 16.88
C LYS A 377 16.83 18.73 15.82
N ASN A 378 17.36 19.62 14.97
CA ASN A 378 16.68 20.29 13.89
C ASN A 378 17.14 19.77 12.51
N PHE A 379 17.73 18.57 12.43
CA PHE A 379 18.01 17.92 11.16
C PHE A 379 16.69 17.43 10.57
N GLN A 380 15.88 18.38 10.12
CA GLN A 380 14.96 18.14 9.03
C GLN A 380 15.84 17.93 7.81
N MET A 381 15.77 16.77 7.16
CA MET A 381 15.91 16.82 5.71
C MET A 381 14.87 17.84 5.27
N ASN A 382 15.32 18.93 4.65
CA ASN A 382 14.42 19.94 4.13
C ASN A 382 13.23 19.22 3.50
N GLU A 383 12.03 19.51 3.99
CA GLU A 383 10.87 19.43 3.12
C GLU A 383 11.31 20.07 1.82
N ALA A 384 11.13 19.39 0.69
CA ALA A 384 11.33 20.00 -0.60
C ALA A 384 10.26 21.11 -0.75
N THR A 385 10.42 22.24 -0.05
CA THR A 385 9.66 23.48 -0.21
C THR A 385 10.18 24.26 -1.43
N GLY A 386 10.74 23.56 -2.41
CA GLY A 386 11.10 24.11 -3.70
C GLY A 386 10.11 23.56 -4.72
N ASP A 387 9.34 24.44 -5.34
CA ASP A 387 8.75 24.19 -6.66
C ASP A 387 9.76 23.41 -7.52
N PRO A 388 9.43 22.22 -8.09
CA PRO A 388 10.37 21.39 -8.85
C PRO A 388 10.70 21.99 -10.22
N THR A 389 10.77 23.32 -10.32
CA THR A 389 11.18 24.08 -11.49
C THR A 389 12.62 24.56 -11.35
N SER A 390 13.56 23.71 -10.93
CA SER A 390 14.99 24.01 -11.10
C SER A 390 15.75 22.92 -11.86
N SER A 391 15.74 23.10 -13.18
CA SER A 391 16.85 22.87 -14.10
C SER A 391 17.59 21.54 -13.99
N LEU A 392 16.94 20.47 -14.45
CA LEU A 392 17.65 19.52 -15.30
C LEU A 392 17.92 20.24 -16.62
N GLU A 393 19.17 20.24 -17.11
CA GLU A 393 19.46 20.80 -18.43
C GLU A 393 18.51 20.14 -19.45
N PRO A 394 17.79 20.93 -20.27
CA PRO A 394 16.91 20.36 -21.26
C PRO A 394 17.74 19.54 -22.24
N MET A 395 17.47 18.23 -22.28
CA MET A 395 17.97 17.33 -23.31
C MET A 395 17.73 17.99 -24.67
N CYS A 396 18.75 18.01 -25.52
CA CYS A 396 18.70 18.52 -26.90
C CYS A 396 17.40 18.05 -27.58
N ASP A 397 16.71 18.95 -28.30
CA ASP A 397 15.48 18.64 -29.06
C ASP A 397 15.64 17.44 -30.01
N CYS A 398 16.87 17.05 -30.34
CA CYS A 398 17.22 15.86 -31.10
C CYS A 398 16.88 14.52 -30.42
N CYS A 399 16.68 14.49 -29.09
CA CYS A 399 16.36 13.26 -28.33
C CYS A 399 14.89 13.18 -27.88
N ARG A 400 14.06 14.20 -28.14
CA ARG A 400 12.62 14.13 -27.85
C ARG A 400 11.92 13.39 -28.97
N GLN A 401 11.64 12.11 -28.77
CA GLN A 401 10.66 11.42 -29.62
C GLN A 401 9.31 12.14 -29.45
N LYS A 402 8.61 12.42 -30.56
CA LYS A 402 7.22 12.88 -30.48
C LYS A 402 6.40 11.74 -29.84
N GLY A 403 5.72 12.05 -28.75
CA GLY A 403 4.90 11.10 -28.02
C GLY A 403 3.91 10.35 -28.89
N ILE A 404 3.71 9.07 -28.59
CA ILE A 404 2.68 8.26 -29.24
C ILE A 404 1.37 8.44 -28.47
N GLU A 405 0.34 8.92 -29.17
CA GLU A 405 -1.04 8.90 -28.68
C GLU A 405 -1.67 7.56 -28.99
N ALA A 406 -2.47 7.03 -28.07
CA ALA A 406 -3.14 5.75 -28.22
C ALA A 406 -4.42 5.67 -27.39
N THR A 407 -5.20 4.64 -27.63
CA THR A 407 -6.32 4.26 -26.78
C THR A 407 -6.03 2.88 -26.21
N LEU A 408 -6.08 2.74 -24.88
CA LEU A 408 -5.98 1.45 -24.23
C LEU A 408 -7.38 0.84 -24.14
N SER A 409 -7.61 -0.21 -24.92
CA SER A 409 -8.86 -0.94 -24.86
C SER A 409 -8.95 -1.75 -23.59
N ALA A 410 -10.12 -1.78 -22.95
CA ALA A 410 -10.40 -2.69 -21.84
C ALA A 410 -10.46 -4.17 -22.26
N ASP A 411 -10.59 -4.45 -23.56
CA ASP A 411 -10.84 -5.80 -24.10
C ASP A 411 -9.71 -6.36 -24.97
N ALA A 412 -8.85 -5.50 -25.52
CA ALA A 412 -7.81 -5.88 -26.45
C ALA A 412 -6.46 -5.28 -26.09
N ALA A 413 -5.40 -6.00 -26.43
CA ALA A 413 -4.04 -5.50 -26.29
C ALA A 413 -3.79 -4.34 -27.26
N THR A 414 -3.10 -3.30 -26.78
CA THR A 414 -2.61 -2.18 -27.58
C THR A 414 -1.12 -2.38 -27.82
N GLU A 415 -0.70 -2.51 -29.09
CA GLU A 415 0.72 -2.54 -29.49
C GLU A 415 1.16 -1.17 -30.02
N LEU A 416 2.27 -0.63 -29.51
CA LEU A 416 2.84 0.66 -29.90
C LEU A 416 4.30 0.49 -30.30
N ASP A 417 4.66 0.92 -31.51
CA ASP A 417 6.03 0.91 -32.01
C ASP A 417 6.84 2.07 -31.41
N LEU A 418 7.88 1.77 -30.63
CA LEU A 418 8.80 2.77 -30.09
C LEU A 418 10.04 2.88 -30.97
N ASN A 419 10.22 4.06 -31.59
CA ASN A 419 11.47 4.40 -32.24
C ASN A 419 12.45 4.91 -31.19
N ILE A 420 13.47 4.13 -30.85
CA ILE A 420 14.60 4.63 -30.06
C ILE A 420 15.32 5.68 -30.93
N VAL A 421 15.13 6.96 -30.65
CA VAL A 421 15.81 8.04 -31.38
C VAL A 421 17.26 8.13 -30.87
N GLY A 422 18.14 7.46 -31.59
CA GLY A 422 19.59 7.43 -31.35
C GLY A 422 20.20 6.20 -31.99
N THR A 423 21.32 6.35 -32.68
CA THR A 423 22.06 5.21 -33.23
C THR A 423 22.58 4.30 -32.10
N ALA A 424 22.83 3.02 -32.35
CA ALA A 424 23.45 2.11 -31.37
C ALA A 424 24.76 2.66 -30.77
N ALA A 425 25.45 3.55 -31.49
CA ALA A 425 26.62 4.28 -31.02
C ALA A 425 26.28 5.41 -30.04
N GLU A 426 25.10 6.03 -30.12
CA GLU A 426 24.60 7.02 -29.16
C GLU A 426 24.00 6.37 -27.92
N SER A 427 23.34 5.20 -28.05
CA SER A 427 22.93 4.37 -26.90
C SER A 427 24.14 3.88 -26.08
N GLN A 428 25.26 3.55 -26.73
CA GLN A 428 26.53 3.26 -26.05
C GLN A 428 27.22 4.52 -25.47
N LYS A 429 26.92 5.71 -26.00
CA LYS A 429 27.43 6.99 -25.47
C LYS A 429 26.60 7.50 -24.28
N LEU A 430 25.30 7.19 -24.24
CA LEU A 430 24.42 7.41 -23.10
C LEU A 430 24.88 6.64 -21.85
N MET A 431 25.47 5.45 -22.03
CA MET A 431 26.10 4.67 -20.96
C MET A 431 27.43 5.27 -20.43
N GLY A 432 27.92 6.36 -21.03
CA GLY A 432 29.28 6.87 -20.83
C GLY A 432 29.44 8.26 -20.21
N LEU A 433 28.38 8.90 -19.69
CA LEU A 433 28.50 10.24 -19.09
C LEU A 433 28.62 10.16 -17.56
N THR A 434 29.85 10.32 -17.08
CA THR A 434 30.24 10.42 -15.68
C THR A 434 30.21 11.86 -15.14
N ALA A 435 29.97 11.95 -13.82
CA ALA A 435 30.23 13.04 -12.85
C ALA A 435 29.13 14.11 -12.73
N THR A 436 28.64 14.55 -11.55
CA THR A 436 29.17 14.56 -10.17
C THR A 436 28.04 14.97 -9.20
N VAL A 437 27.59 14.12 -8.27
CA VAL A 437 27.00 14.49 -6.95
C VAL A 437 27.18 13.30 -5.98
N GLU A 438 27.56 13.56 -4.74
CA GLU A 438 27.78 12.57 -3.66
C GLU A 438 26.47 11.90 -3.17
N ARG A 439 26.01 10.82 -3.82
CA ARG A 439 25.12 9.77 -3.26
C ARG A 439 25.50 8.41 -3.88
N PRO A 440 25.16 7.25 -3.29
CA PRO A 440 25.59 5.96 -3.84
C PRO A 440 25.03 5.81 -5.27
N LYS A 441 25.95 5.75 -6.23
CA LYS A 441 25.72 5.75 -7.68
C LYS A 441 24.59 4.82 -8.10
N ARG A 442 23.40 5.35 -8.41
CA ARG A 442 22.51 4.72 -9.40
C ARG A 442 23.20 4.91 -10.76
N GLY A 443 23.47 3.82 -11.47
CA GLY A 443 23.89 3.91 -12.88
C GLY A 443 22.75 4.49 -13.74
N PRO A 444 23.02 4.90 -14.99
CA PRO A 444 21.98 5.46 -15.85
C PRO A 444 20.80 4.49 -15.97
N GLN A 445 19.58 5.00 -15.77
CA GLN A 445 18.35 4.21 -15.84
C GLN A 445 17.56 4.58 -17.07
N THR A 446 16.97 3.59 -17.74
CA THR A 446 16.03 3.82 -18.83
C THR A 446 14.61 3.58 -18.35
N MET A 447 13.80 4.63 -18.43
CA MET A 447 12.41 4.67 -17.97
C MET A 447 11.45 4.73 -19.15
N LEU A 448 10.42 3.90 -19.13
CA LEU A 448 9.24 4.02 -19.99
C LEU A 448 8.23 4.93 -19.30
N GLU A 449 7.91 6.06 -19.91
CA GLU A 449 6.86 6.98 -19.45
C GLU A 449 5.57 6.73 -20.23
N ILE A 450 4.47 6.53 -19.50
CA ILE A 450 3.12 6.43 -20.07
C ILE A 450 2.29 7.53 -19.41
N THR A 451 1.86 8.50 -20.22
CA THR A 451 0.98 9.60 -19.81
C THR A 451 -0.40 9.37 -20.39
N PHE A 452 -1.40 9.40 -19.52
CA PHE A 452 -2.79 9.14 -19.90
C PHE A 452 -3.74 10.04 -19.14
N THR A 453 -4.92 10.25 -19.71
CA THR A 453 -6.03 10.90 -19.01
C THR A 453 -6.62 9.87 -18.04
N PRO A 454 -6.64 10.13 -16.73
CA PRO A 454 -7.30 9.25 -15.77
C PRO A 454 -8.72 8.90 -16.23
N PRO A 455 -9.15 7.64 -16.12
CA PRO A 455 -10.54 7.32 -16.34
C PRO A 455 -11.39 8.06 -15.30
N GLU A 456 -12.60 8.45 -15.69
CA GLU A 456 -13.52 9.18 -14.82
C GLU A 456 -13.86 8.38 -13.55
N PHE A 457 -13.90 7.05 -13.68
CA PHE A 457 -14.15 6.09 -12.61
C PHE A 457 -13.15 4.93 -12.67
N ALA A 458 -12.89 4.32 -11.51
CA ALA A 458 -11.95 3.22 -11.35
C ALA A 458 -12.47 1.98 -12.10
N PRO A 459 -11.79 1.52 -13.17
CA PRO A 459 -12.28 0.41 -13.96
C PRO A 459 -11.99 -0.92 -13.28
N ASN A 460 -12.84 -1.91 -13.51
CA ASN A 460 -12.67 -3.30 -13.11
C ASN A 460 -11.65 -4.06 -14.00
N VAL A 461 -10.70 -3.33 -14.60
CA VAL A 461 -9.67 -3.80 -15.52
C VAL A 461 -8.35 -3.11 -15.16
N GLY A 462 -7.28 -3.89 -15.02
CA GLY A 462 -5.92 -3.40 -14.91
C GLY A 462 -5.17 -3.52 -16.25
N TYR A 463 -4.01 -2.88 -16.36
CA TYR A 463 -3.20 -2.90 -17.60
C TYR A 463 -1.77 -3.33 -17.30
N GLU A 464 -1.35 -4.47 -17.86
CA GLU A 464 0.03 -4.95 -17.76
C GLU A 464 0.83 -4.49 -18.98
N VAL A 465 2.05 -4.01 -18.73
CA VAL A 465 2.92 -3.43 -19.74
C VAL A 465 4.06 -4.39 -20.04
N PHE A 466 4.23 -4.70 -21.32
CA PHE A 466 5.28 -5.56 -21.82
C PHE A 466 6.17 -4.82 -22.81
N LEU A 467 7.44 -5.20 -22.85
CA LEU A 467 8.35 -4.88 -23.95
C LEU A 467 8.53 -6.09 -24.87
N LYS A 468 8.57 -5.83 -26.17
CA LYS A 468 8.79 -6.83 -27.21
C LYS A 468 9.78 -6.30 -28.24
N VAL A 469 10.75 -7.12 -28.63
CA VAL A 469 11.86 -6.71 -29.51
C VAL A 469 11.87 -7.62 -30.73
N GLY A 470 11.42 -7.11 -31.88
CA GLY A 470 11.25 -7.91 -33.09
C GLY A 470 10.29 -9.10 -32.88
N GLN A 471 10.78 -10.32 -33.07
CA GLN A 471 10.04 -11.56 -32.81
C GLN A 471 10.32 -12.18 -31.43
N SER A 472 10.96 -11.45 -30.51
CA SER A 472 11.26 -11.96 -29.18
C SER A 472 10.00 -12.20 -28.34
N LYS A 473 10.18 -12.95 -27.25
CA LYS A 473 9.17 -13.09 -26.20
C LYS A 473 8.93 -11.73 -25.54
N GLU A 474 7.67 -11.46 -25.22
CA GLU A 474 7.30 -10.30 -24.39
C GLU A 474 7.87 -10.42 -22.97
N ILE A 475 8.41 -9.31 -22.47
CA ILE A 475 8.97 -9.18 -21.13
C ILE A 475 8.04 -8.24 -20.36
N SER A 476 7.42 -8.72 -19.27
CA SER A 476 6.62 -7.85 -18.40
C SER A 476 7.54 -6.85 -17.70
N VAL A 477 7.18 -5.58 -17.73
CA VAL A 477 7.93 -4.48 -17.12
C VAL A 477 7.13 -3.75 -16.04
N GLY A 478 5.93 -4.24 -15.73
CA GLY A 478 5.06 -3.71 -14.68
C GLY A 478 3.61 -3.55 -15.13
N SER A 479 2.82 -2.84 -14.33
CA SER A 479 1.43 -2.53 -14.62
C SER A 479 1.14 -1.06 -14.35
N LEU A 480 0.10 -0.52 -14.98
CA LEU A 480 -0.43 0.80 -14.68
C LEU A 480 -1.29 0.73 -13.41
N SER A 481 -1.06 1.63 -12.47
CA SER A 481 -1.90 1.77 -11.28
C SER A 481 -3.09 2.68 -11.56
N LEU A 482 -4.29 2.25 -11.15
CA LEU A 482 -5.52 3.04 -11.32
C LEU A 482 -6.15 3.50 -9.98
N PHE A 483 -5.48 3.20 -8.87
CA PHE A 483 -5.92 3.58 -7.54
C PHE A 483 -5.69 5.08 -7.27
N GLY A 484 -6.71 5.78 -6.78
CA GLY A 484 -6.58 7.17 -6.32
C GLY A 484 -6.38 8.22 -7.43
N LEU A 485 -6.65 7.88 -8.70
CA LEU A 485 -6.33 8.76 -9.82
C LEU A 485 -7.27 9.96 -9.97
N LYS A 486 -8.50 9.92 -9.43
CA LYS A 486 -9.43 11.05 -9.51
C LYS A 486 -8.90 12.27 -8.76
N HIS A 487 -8.28 12.04 -7.60
CA HIS A 487 -7.83 13.14 -6.76
C HIS A 487 -6.56 13.84 -7.27
N HIS A 488 -5.71 13.13 -8.01
CA HIS A 488 -4.56 13.72 -8.71
C HIS A 488 -4.94 14.83 -9.69
N ALA A 489 -6.14 14.77 -10.25
CA ALA A 489 -6.63 15.77 -11.21
C ALA A 489 -7.24 17.02 -10.54
N GLU A 490 -7.58 16.97 -9.25
CA GLU A 490 -8.38 18.01 -8.57
C GLU A 490 -7.54 19.02 -7.76
N HIS A 491 -6.33 18.67 -7.30
CA HIS A 491 -5.52 19.51 -6.39
C HIS A 491 -4.18 20.01 -6.94
N SER A 492 -3.85 19.73 -8.20
CA SER A 492 -2.74 20.44 -8.84
C SER A 492 -3.23 21.85 -9.22
N GLU A 493 -2.69 22.90 -8.60
CA GLU A 493 -2.89 24.31 -9.01
C GLU A 493 -2.47 24.62 -10.47
N ARG A 494 -1.98 23.59 -11.20
CA ARG A 494 -1.81 23.57 -12.65
C ARG A 494 -2.65 22.43 -13.23
N GLU A 495 -3.59 22.78 -14.09
CA GLU A 495 -4.55 21.94 -14.84
C GLU A 495 -3.93 20.77 -15.65
N SER A 496 -3.18 19.84 -15.04
CA SER A 496 -2.78 18.64 -15.76
C SER A 496 -3.91 17.61 -15.70
N LYS A 497 -4.75 17.57 -16.74
CA LYS A 497 -5.79 16.52 -16.92
C LYS A 497 -5.22 15.12 -17.16
N THR A 498 -3.94 14.90 -16.91
CA THR A 498 -3.20 13.70 -17.29
C THR A 498 -2.26 13.28 -16.17
N VAL A 499 -2.15 11.97 -15.98
CA VAL A 499 -1.21 11.34 -15.04
C VAL A 499 -0.11 10.66 -15.84
N THR A 500 1.13 10.79 -15.39
CA THR A 500 2.30 10.10 -15.95
C THR A 500 2.76 9.03 -14.98
N GLN A 501 2.89 7.79 -15.45
CA GLN A 501 3.51 6.70 -14.71
C GLN A 501 4.78 6.24 -15.40
N ARG A 502 5.79 5.88 -14.60
CA ARG A 502 7.11 5.46 -15.09
C ARG A 502 7.39 4.00 -14.73
N LEU A 503 8.00 3.29 -15.67
CA LEU A 503 8.44 1.90 -15.52
C LEU A 503 9.92 1.77 -15.87
N ASN A 504 10.74 1.20 -14.98
CA ASN A 504 12.15 0.98 -15.25
C ASN A 504 12.34 -0.21 -16.20
N ILE A 505 12.81 0.09 -17.41
CA ILE A 505 13.03 -0.88 -18.47
C ILE A 505 14.51 -1.19 -18.72
N THR A 506 15.42 -0.63 -17.91
CA THR A 506 16.88 -0.74 -18.08
C THR A 506 17.33 -2.18 -18.32
N LYS A 507 16.87 -3.12 -17.48
CA LYS A 507 17.20 -4.55 -17.58
C LYS A 507 16.52 -5.22 -18.78
N ALA A 508 15.30 -4.81 -19.11
CA ALA A 508 14.56 -5.40 -20.23
C ALA A 508 15.16 -5.03 -21.59
N ILE A 509 15.84 -3.88 -21.69
CA ILE A 509 16.48 -3.41 -22.91
C ILE A 509 17.99 -3.67 -22.97
N SER A 510 18.63 -4.13 -21.89
CA SER A 510 20.09 -4.31 -21.85
C SER A 510 20.61 -5.30 -22.90
N ASP A 511 19.75 -6.25 -23.30
CA ASP A 511 20.08 -7.31 -24.26
C ASP A 511 19.61 -6.97 -25.69
N VAL A 512 19.05 -5.77 -25.89
CA VAL A 512 18.51 -5.32 -27.17
C VAL A 512 19.63 -4.71 -28.01
N THR A 513 20.13 -5.47 -28.98
CA THR A 513 21.23 -5.07 -29.85
C THR A 513 20.80 -4.37 -31.14
N ASP A 514 19.49 -4.30 -31.42
CA ASP A 514 18.94 -3.74 -32.66
C ASP A 514 17.78 -2.79 -32.36
N ASN A 515 17.88 -1.52 -32.81
CA ASN A 515 16.95 -0.44 -32.47
C ASN A 515 15.68 -0.45 -33.34
N GLY A 516 15.59 -1.34 -34.34
CA GLY A 516 14.56 -1.30 -35.39
C GLY A 516 13.23 -1.99 -35.09
N GLY A 517 12.92 -2.35 -33.84
CA GLY A 517 11.71 -3.15 -33.56
C GLY A 517 11.28 -3.27 -32.11
N LEU A 518 11.57 -2.26 -31.27
CA LEU A 518 11.04 -2.23 -29.91
C LEU A 518 9.56 -1.84 -29.93
N LYS A 519 8.72 -2.65 -29.30
CA LYS A 519 7.30 -2.42 -29.10
C LYS A 519 6.97 -2.38 -27.62
N VAL A 520 6.07 -1.49 -27.25
CA VAL A 520 5.33 -1.57 -26.00
C VAL A 520 4.02 -2.27 -26.29
N VAL A 521 3.73 -3.33 -25.54
CA VAL A 521 2.47 -4.05 -25.62
C VAL A 521 1.76 -3.88 -24.30
N ILE A 522 0.63 -3.17 -24.29
CA ILE A 522 -0.17 -2.92 -23.10
C ILE A 522 -1.39 -3.84 -23.16
N LYS A 523 -1.52 -4.74 -22.19
CA LYS A 523 -2.56 -5.78 -22.17
C LYS A 523 -3.53 -5.54 -21.02
N PRO A 524 -4.84 -5.40 -21.29
CA PRO A 524 -5.81 -5.40 -20.21
C PRO A 524 -5.86 -6.77 -19.54
N TYR A 525 -6.06 -6.78 -18.22
CA TYR A 525 -6.39 -7.96 -17.44
C TYR A 525 -7.59 -7.64 -16.54
N SER A 526 -8.50 -8.60 -16.39
CA SER A 526 -9.64 -8.39 -15.52
C SER A 526 -9.27 -8.62 -14.05
N LEU A 527 -9.78 -7.75 -13.19
CA LEU A 527 -9.70 -7.93 -11.74
C LEU A 527 -10.62 -9.05 -11.26
N PHE A 528 -11.66 -9.38 -12.06
CA PHE A 528 -12.69 -10.36 -11.73
C PHE A 528 -12.77 -11.53 -12.72
N SER A 529 -13.16 -12.71 -12.23
CA SER A 529 -13.45 -13.85 -13.10
C SER A 529 -14.67 -13.52 -13.97
N ASP A 530 -14.51 -13.69 -15.28
CA ASP A 530 -15.54 -13.47 -16.28
C ASP A 530 -16.54 -14.64 -16.29
N ASN A 531 -17.47 -14.61 -15.34
CA ASN A 531 -18.57 -15.58 -15.27
C ASN A 531 -19.73 -15.18 -16.20
N GLY A 532 -19.48 -14.36 -17.23
CA GLY A 532 -20.50 -13.75 -18.07
C GLY A 532 -21.25 -12.59 -17.40
N ASP A 533 -20.77 -12.10 -16.26
CA ASP A 533 -21.32 -10.94 -15.58
C ASP A 533 -20.76 -9.65 -16.18
N PRO A 534 -21.58 -8.74 -16.73
CA PRO A 534 -21.08 -7.49 -17.32
C PRO A 534 -20.36 -6.59 -16.29
N ALA A 535 -20.60 -6.77 -14.99
CA ALA A 535 -19.87 -6.05 -13.95
C ALA A 535 -18.38 -6.44 -13.88
N ALA A 536 -18.00 -7.63 -14.33
CA ALA A 536 -16.62 -8.13 -14.26
C ALA A 536 -15.63 -7.35 -15.15
N ARG A 537 -16.14 -6.61 -16.15
CA ARG A 537 -15.35 -5.82 -17.10
C ARG A 537 -15.93 -4.44 -17.34
N ARG A 538 -16.26 -3.72 -16.26
CA ARG A 538 -16.61 -2.31 -16.35
C ARG A 538 -15.34 -1.47 -16.48
N GLY A 539 -15.08 -0.92 -17.64
CA GLY A 539 -13.96 -0.03 -17.86
C GLY A 539 -14.07 0.61 -19.23
N GLY A 540 -14.09 1.95 -19.26
CA GLY A 540 -13.99 2.67 -20.52
C GLY A 540 -12.57 2.58 -21.07
N ASP A 541 -12.46 2.82 -22.37
CA ASP A 541 -11.17 2.98 -23.03
C ASP A 541 -10.40 4.16 -22.41
N ILE A 542 -9.10 3.95 -22.13
CA ILE A 542 -8.25 5.00 -21.55
C ILE A 542 -7.46 5.70 -22.66
N GLY A 543 -7.59 7.02 -22.73
CA GLY A 543 -6.82 7.85 -23.66
C GLY A 543 -5.39 8.07 -23.18
N VAL A 544 -4.42 7.57 -23.94
CA VAL A 544 -2.98 7.80 -23.74
C VAL A 544 -2.55 8.97 -24.60
N THR A 545 -1.98 9.99 -23.96
CA THR A 545 -1.53 11.22 -24.62
C THR A 545 -0.05 11.17 -24.99
N ASN A 546 0.74 10.33 -24.31
CA ASN A 546 2.15 10.18 -24.60
C ASN A 546 2.70 8.84 -24.09
N VAL A 547 3.43 8.11 -24.95
CA VAL A 547 4.33 7.02 -24.57
C VAL A 547 5.73 7.36 -25.08
N ALA A 548 6.71 7.38 -24.16
CA ALA A 548 8.09 7.76 -24.47
C ALA A 548 9.11 6.99 -23.61
N ILE A 549 10.36 6.93 -24.09
CA ILE A 549 11.50 6.44 -23.30
C ILE A 549 12.35 7.63 -22.87
N ARG A 550 12.77 7.63 -21.59
CA ARG A 550 13.76 8.55 -21.03
C ARG A 550 14.95 7.78 -20.47
N VAL A 551 16.12 8.43 -20.51
CA VAL A 551 17.28 7.96 -19.75
C VAL A 551 17.62 9.01 -18.71
N GLU A 552 17.75 8.57 -17.47
CA GLU A 552 17.96 9.37 -16.25
C GLU A 552 19.27 9.02 -15.56
#